data_AF-A0A959S8K3-F1
#
_entry.id   AF-A0A959S8K3-F1
#
_cell.length_a   1.000
_cell.length_b   1.000
_cell.length_c   1.000
_cell.angle_alpha   90.00
_cell.angle_beta   90.00
_cell.angle_gamma   90.00
#
_symmetry.space_group_name_H-M   'P 1'
#
loop_
_entity.id
_entity.type
_entity.pdbx_description
1 polymer ?
#
loop_
_entity_poly.entity_id
_entity_poly.type
_entity_poly.pdbx_seq_one_letter_code
_entity_poly.pdbx_strand_id
1 'polypeptide(L)'
;EEVCYGITHPPRTWDPIFINFQYWKQLFSDAWHTARYWDKVRIWFMPTGWRPADLRTGPAPAVLGYTLSDQHKFRSEPFTNLSGYLVAQVVLGLAYMYITIDMAMPLVLTDRLLLIMGLFLMIISWGGILQARKWSIPLEILRLLFMAATLILILDRNGILPWTSWLTTVVAAATGVSMLYFSFQVRRSAALERTKETDPRP
;
A
#
# COMPACT_ATOMS: atom_id res chain seq x y z
N GLU A 1 30.66 19.25 -10.93
CA GLU A 1 29.74 18.12 -11.04
C GLU A 1 28.50 18.43 -10.23
N GLU A 2 27.31 18.13 -10.74
CA GLU A 2 26.07 18.37 -10.00
C GLU A 2 25.94 17.34 -8.87
N VAL A 3 25.64 17.82 -7.65
CA VAL A 3 25.48 16.94 -6.50
C VAL A 3 24.10 16.29 -6.55
N CYS A 4 24.05 14.98 -6.81
CA CYS A 4 22.82 14.20 -6.73
C CYS A 4 22.56 13.73 -5.30
N TYR A 5 21.43 14.14 -4.75
CA TYR A 5 20.96 13.66 -3.46
C TYR A 5 19.93 12.53 -3.65
N GLY A 6 20.01 11.48 -2.86
CA GLY A 6 19.06 10.37 -2.92
C GLY A 6 19.50 9.15 -2.13
N ILE A 7 18.67 8.11 -2.19
CA ILE A 7 18.99 6.78 -1.66
C ILE A 7 19.69 5.95 -2.73
N THR A 8 20.76 5.26 -2.34
CA THR A 8 21.55 4.40 -3.26
C THR A 8 20.78 3.17 -3.75
N HIS A 9 19.75 2.77 -3.00
CA HIS A 9 18.88 1.64 -3.33
C HIS A 9 17.41 2.05 -3.28
N PRO A 10 16.87 2.67 -4.35
CA PRO A 10 15.49 3.10 -4.35
C PRO A 10 14.53 1.90 -4.41
N PRO A 11 13.47 1.90 -3.59
CA PRO A 11 12.38 0.95 -3.72
C PRO A 11 11.71 1.15 -5.07
N ARG A 12 11.77 0.15 -5.95
CA ARG A 12 11.09 0.16 -7.25
C ARG A 12 9.62 -0.24 -7.11
N THR A 13 8.93 0.37 -6.15
CA THR A 13 7.53 0.05 -5.79
C THR A 13 6.94 1.21 -5.00
N TRP A 14 5.63 1.42 -5.12
CA TRP A 14 4.83 2.31 -4.26
C TRP A 14 4.19 1.57 -3.09
N ASP A 15 4.58 0.32 -2.85
CA ASP A 15 4.03 -0.50 -1.76
C ASP A 15 4.65 -0.05 -0.43
N PRO A 16 3.86 0.57 0.46
CA PRO A 16 4.38 1.12 1.70
C PRO A 16 4.92 0.03 2.63
N ILE A 17 4.36 -1.18 2.61
CA ILE A 17 4.86 -2.30 3.42
C ILE A 17 6.25 -2.68 2.92
N PHE A 18 6.39 -2.91 1.61
CA PHE A 18 7.68 -3.28 1.05
C PHE A 18 8.76 -2.23 1.34
N ILE A 19 8.44 -0.94 1.15
CA ILE A 19 9.39 0.16 1.40
C ILE A 19 9.90 0.15 2.85
N ASN A 20 9.02 -0.11 3.83
CA ASN A 20 9.40 -0.16 5.23
C ASN A 20 10.20 -1.43 5.58
N PHE A 21 9.91 -2.57 4.95
CA PHE A 21 10.52 -3.86 5.28
C PHE A 21 11.69 -4.28 4.38
N GLN A 22 12.01 -3.55 3.31
CA GLN A 22 13.06 -3.96 2.36
C GLN A 22 14.45 -4.12 3.01
N TYR A 23 14.81 -3.19 3.91
CA TYR A 23 16.11 -3.21 4.59
C TYR A 23 16.16 -4.30 5.65
N TRP A 24 15.05 -4.53 6.37
CA TRP A 24 14.92 -5.64 7.31
C TRP A 24 15.05 -6.99 6.61
N LYS A 25 14.42 -7.14 5.44
CA LYS A 25 14.56 -8.35 4.62
C LYS A 25 16.01 -8.59 4.18
N GLN A 26 16.70 -7.53 3.76
CA GLN A 26 18.11 -7.61 3.41
C GLN A 26 18.97 -8.01 4.62
N LEU A 27 18.78 -7.36 5.77
CA LEU A 27 19.53 -7.63 7.00
C LEU A 27 19.32 -9.08 7.48
N PHE A 28 18.07 -9.55 7.46
CA PHE A 28 17.74 -10.93 7.80
C PHE A 28 18.37 -11.93 6.82
N SER A 29 18.35 -11.62 5.51
CA SER A 29 19.01 -12.44 4.50
C SER A 29 20.52 -12.53 4.73
N ASP A 30 21.18 -11.41 5.00
CA ASP A 30 22.62 -11.37 5.29
C ASP A 30 22.95 -12.11 6.61
N ALA A 31 22.09 -11.98 7.63
CA ALA A 31 22.22 -12.72 8.89
C ALA A 31 22.05 -14.24 8.70
N TRP A 32 21.20 -14.66 7.76
CA TRP A 32 20.97 -16.08 7.48
C TRP A 32 22.12 -16.72 6.69
N HIS A 33 22.63 -16.02 5.67
CA HIS A 33 23.62 -16.56 4.73
C HIS A 33 25.08 -16.44 5.22
N THR A 34 25.37 -15.67 6.26
CA THR A 34 26.74 -15.59 6.78
C THR A 34 27.17 -16.91 7.44
N ALA A 35 28.39 -17.36 7.15
CA ALA A 35 28.95 -18.59 7.70
C ALA A 35 29.34 -18.44 9.18
N ARG A 36 29.68 -17.23 9.61
CA ARG A 36 30.09 -16.93 10.99
C ARG A 36 28.89 -16.70 11.90
N TYR A 37 28.71 -17.59 12.88
CA TYR A 37 27.66 -17.47 13.90
C TYR A 37 27.67 -16.13 14.64
N TRP A 38 28.85 -15.58 14.93
CA TRP A 38 28.95 -14.28 15.60
C TRP A 38 28.47 -13.13 14.72
N ASP A 39 28.71 -13.19 13.40
CA ASP A 39 28.24 -12.18 12.46
C ASP A 39 26.71 -12.21 12.30
N LYS A 40 26.04 -13.33 12.60
CA LYS A 40 24.57 -13.42 12.63
C LYS A 40 23.93 -12.52 13.70
N VAL A 41 24.63 -12.31 14.81
CA VAL A 41 24.16 -11.45 15.92
C VAL A 41 24.73 -10.04 15.80
N ARG A 42 26.01 -9.93 15.41
CA ARG A 42 26.71 -8.64 15.28
C ARG A 42 26.05 -7.71 14.26
N ILE A 43 25.49 -8.27 13.19
CA ILE A 43 24.87 -7.52 12.10
C ILE A 43 23.75 -6.56 12.57
N TRP A 44 23.06 -6.89 13.66
CA TRP A 44 21.96 -6.08 14.22
C TRP A 44 22.43 -4.84 14.98
N PHE A 45 23.72 -4.78 15.34
CA PHE A 45 24.31 -3.68 16.11
C PHE A 45 25.35 -2.88 15.31
N MET A 46 25.56 -3.25 14.05
CA MET A 46 26.54 -2.65 13.19
C MET A 46 26.02 -1.40 12.47
N PRO A 47 26.91 -0.46 12.07
CA PRO A 47 26.48 0.73 11.36
C PRO A 47 25.93 0.37 9.98
N THR A 48 25.13 1.27 9.44
CA THR A 48 24.51 1.13 8.11
C THR A 48 25.57 0.90 7.04
N GLY A 49 25.33 -0.08 6.15
CA GLY A 49 26.27 -0.49 5.10
C GLY A 49 27.31 -1.53 5.52
N TRP A 50 27.37 -1.92 6.80
CA TRP A 50 28.16 -3.08 7.21
C TRP A 50 27.54 -4.38 6.67
N ARG A 51 28.38 -5.25 6.11
CA ARG A 51 28.01 -6.58 5.63
C ARG A 51 29.09 -7.58 6.05
N PRO A 52 28.72 -8.81 6.47
CA PRO A 52 29.69 -9.85 6.83
C PRO A 52 30.73 -10.06 5.72
N ALA A 53 31.99 -10.27 6.09
CA ALA A 53 33.10 -10.37 5.14
C ALA A 53 32.88 -11.49 4.12
N ASP A 54 32.30 -12.61 4.58
CA ASP A 54 32.01 -13.80 3.78
C ASP A 54 30.95 -13.52 2.67
N LEU A 55 30.13 -12.47 2.84
CA LEU A 55 29.06 -12.08 1.90
C LEU A 55 29.42 -10.85 1.05
N ARG A 56 30.57 -10.22 1.28
CA ARG A 56 31.02 -9.05 0.51
C ARG A 56 31.33 -9.36 -0.96
N THR A 57 31.65 -10.62 -1.27
CA THR A 57 31.97 -11.09 -2.63
C THR A 57 30.75 -11.58 -3.41
N GLY A 58 29.60 -11.75 -2.75
CA GLY A 58 28.34 -12.10 -3.41
C GLY A 58 27.72 -10.91 -4.13
N PRO A 59 26.68 -11.12 -4.97
CA PRO A 59 25.98 -10.04 -5.63
C PRO A 59 25.47 -9.05 -4.58
N ALA A 60 26.08 -7.86 -4.54
CA ALA A 60 25.57 -6.74 -3.76
C ALA A 60 24.31 -6.20 -4.45
N PRO A 61 23.31 -5.70 -3.71
CA PRO A 61 22.24 -4.95 -4.34
C PRO A 61 22.85 -3.82 -5.18
N ALA A 62 22.35 -3.64 -6.40
CA ALA A 62 22.88 -2.64 -7.32
C ALA A 62 22.82 -1.25 -6.65
N VAL A 63 23.99 -0.69 -6.36
CA VAL A 63 24.15 0.69 -5.88
C VAL A 63 23.98 1.58 -7.10
N LEU A 64 22.99 2.48 -7.08
CA LEU A 64 22.90 3.49 -8.14
C LEU A 64 24.10 4.43 -8.08
N GLY A 65 24.60 4.81 -9.26
CA GLY A 65 25.65 5.81 -9.38
C GLY A 65 25.21 7.18 -8.84
N TYR A 66 26.20 8.01 -8.52
CA TYR A 66 25.98 9.39 -8.05
C TYR A 66 25.68 10.37 -9.20
N THR A 67 25.62 9.90 -10.44
CA THR A 67 25.36 10.71 -11.63
C THR A 67 23.86 10.76 -11.95
N LEU A 68 23.33 11.90 -12.39
CA LEU A 68 21.92 12.06 -12.78
C LEU A 68 21.49 11.08 -13.88
N SER A 69 22.39 10.74 -14.81
CA SER A 69 22.13 9.79 -15.89
C SER A 69 21.76 8.40 -15.39
N ASP A 70 22.27 8.00 -14.23
CA ASP A 70 22.08 6.66 -13.68
C ASP A 70 20.84 6.59 -12.78
N GLN A 71 20.30 7.74 -12.34
CA GLN A 71 19.14 7.83 -11.47
C GLN A 71 17.83 7.84 -12.25
N HIS A 72 17.34 6.65 -12.61
CA HIS A 72 16.01 6.50 -13.19
C HIS A 72 14.92 6.50 -12.11
N LYS A 73 14.10 7.55 -12.08
CA LYS A 73 12.94 7.65 -11.17
C LYS A 73 11.92 6.56 -11.49
N PHE A 74 11.50 5.83 -10.46
CA PHE A 74 10.44 4.84 -10.60
C PHE A 74 9.14 5.52 -11.06
N ARG A 75 8.65 5.13 -12.24
CA ARG A 75 7.37 5.57 -12.80
C ARG A 75 6.52 4.32 -13.03
N SER A 76 5.42 4.21 -12.32
CA SER A 76 4.37 3.25 -12.63
C SER A 76 3.36 3.90 -13.57
N GLU A 77 2.76 3.09 -14.44
CA GLU A 77 1.61 3.50 -15.24
C GLU A 77 0.34 3.13 -14.44
N PRO A 78 -0.33 4.09 -13.78
CA PRO A 78 -1.56 3.79 -13.07
C PRO A 78 -2.66 3.42 -14.06
N PHE A 79 -3.68 2.70 -13.58
CA PHE A 79 -4.88 2.46 -14.38
C PHE A 79 -5.51 3.77 -14.86
N THR A 80 -6.04 3.75 -16.08
CA THR A 80 -6.57 4.96 -16.73
C THR A 80 -7.78 5.50 -15.95
N ASN A 81 -7.82 6.82 -15.70
CA ASN A 81 -8.93 7.53 -15.04
C ASN A 81 -9.24 7.13 -13.57
N LEU A 82 -8.30 6.51 -12.83
CA LEU A 82 -8.51 6.17 -11.41
C LEU A 82 -8.06 7.25 -10.42
N SER A 83 -7.41 8.33 -10.86
CA SER A 83 -6.93 9.39 -9.96
C SER A 83 -8.06 10.07 -9.19
N GLY A 84 -9.17 10.42 -9.85
CA GLY A 84 -10.32 11.06 -9.19
C GLY A 84 -11.00 10.13 -8.17
N TYR A 85 -11.04 8.82 -8.46
CA TYR A 85 -11.52 7.81 -7.52
C TYR A 85 -10.66 7.75 -6.26
N LEU A 86 -9.34 7.71 -6.43
CA LEU A 86 -8.41 7.68 -5.30
C LEU A 86 -8.54 8.94 -4.44
N VAL A 87 -8.68 10.11 -5.05
CA VAL A 87 -8.92 11.37 -4.29
C VAL A 87 -10.22 11.29 -3.49
N ALA A 88 -11.32 10.83 -4.08
CA ALA A 88 -12.58 10.64 -3.37
C ALA A 88 -12.44 9.62 -2.22
N GLN A 89 -11.72 8.52 -2.46
CA GLN A 89 -11.44 7.50 -1.43
C GLN A 89 -10.56 8.04 -0.31
N VAL A 90 -9.61 8.94 -0.59
CA VAL A 90 -8.80 9.61 0.44
C VAL A 90 -9.70 10.45 1.34
N VAL A 91 -10.62 11.24 0.77
CA VAL A 91 -11.56 12.05 1.56
C VAL A 91 -12.43 11.17 2.46
N LEU A 92 -12.98 10.07 1.92
CA LEU A 92 -13.74 9.09 2.72
C LEU A 92 -12.86 8.41 3.78
N GLY A 93 -11.61 8.10 3.44
CA GLY A 93 -10.63 7.51 4.34
C GLY A 93 -10.28 8.44 5.51
N LEU A 94 -10.24 9.76 5.29
CA LEU A 94 -10.05 10.75 6.36
C LEU A 94 -11.23 10.75 7.35
N ALA A 95 -12.47 10.64 6.86
CA ALA A 95 -13.64 10.53 7.73
C ALA A 95 -13.63 9.22 8.54
N TYR A 96 -13.27 8.10 7.91
CA TYR A 96 -13.10 6.82 8.59
C TYR A 96 -11.97 6.85 9.64
N MET A 97 -10.86 7.51 9.31
CA MET A 97 -9.73 7.71 10.22
C MET A 97 -10.13 8.56 11.42
N TYR A 98 -10.91 9.62 11.22
CA TYR A 98 -11.44 10.44 12.31
C TYR A 98 -12.23 9.60 13.31
N ILE A 99 -13.17 8.77 12.84
CA ILE A 99 -13.96 7.86 13.69
C ILE A 99 -13.07 6.88 14.45
N THR A 100 -11.99 6.41 13.82
CA THR A 100 -11.08 5.42 14.42
C THR A 100 -10.21 6.02 15.53
N ILE A 101 -9.76 7.26 15.37
CA ILE A 101 -8.82 7.92 16.28
C ILE A 101 -9.54 8.64 17.44
N ASP A 102 -10.80 9.06 17.24
CA ASP A 102 -11.52 9.80 18.25
C ASP A 102 -11.66 9.00 19.57
N MET A 103 -11.01 9.50 20.61
CA MET A 103 -10.99 8.88 21.93
C MET A 103 -12.31 9.09 22.68
N ALA A 104 -13.11 10.11 22.30
CA ALA A 104 -14.40 10.39 22.93
C ALA A 104 -15.48 9.38 22.55
N MET A 105 -15.28 8.65 21.45
CA MET A 105 -16.21 7.61 21.00
C MET A 105 -16.16 6.41 21.96
N PRO A 106 -17.32 5.87 22.38
CA PRO A 106 -17.43 4.76 23.34
C PRO A 106 -17.05 3.40 22.73
N LEU A 107 -15.95 3.33 22.01
CA LEU A 107 -15.48 2.14 21.29
C LEU A 107 -14.58 1.29 22.18
N VAL A 108 -14.88 -0.01 22.27
CA VAL A 108 -14.03 -1.00 22.94
C VAL A 108 -12.72 -1.20 22.17
N LEU A 109 -11.66 -1.66 22.84
CA LEU A 109 -10.36 -1.95 22.22
C LEU A 109 -10.47 -2.83 20.95
N THR A 110 -11.29 -3.88 20.99
CA THR A 110 -11.48 -4.79 19.85
C THR A 110 -12.07 -4.07 18.64
N ASP A 111 -13.04 -3.18 18.86
CA ASP A 111 -13.67 -2.40 17.78
C ASP A 111 -12.63 -1.48 17.14
N ARG A 112 -11.80 -0.82 17.95
CA ARG A 112 -10.71 0.03 17.46
C ARG A 112 -9.66 -0.75 16.67
N LEU A 113 -9.27 -1.93 17.14
CA LEU A 113 -8.33 -2.80 16.43
C LEU A 113 -8.87 -3.24 15.06
N LEU A 114 -10.17 -3.53 14.97
CA LEU A 114 -10.82 -3.86 13.69
C LEU A 114 -10.84 -2.66 12.72
N LEU A 115 -11.13 -1.46 13.21
CA LEU A 115 -11.08 -0.24 12.41
C LEU A 115 -9.65 0.08 11.94
N ILE A 116 -8.65 -0.09 12.82
CA ILE A 116 -7.23 0.05 12.47
C ILE A 116 -6.85 -0.93 11.36
N MET A 117 -7.29 -2.19 11.45
CA MET A 117 -7.08 -3.16 10.37
C MET A 117 -7.68 -2.69 9.04
N GLY A 118 -8.85 -2.03 9.07
CA GLY A 118 -9.45 -1.38 7.91
C GLY A 118 -8.57 -0.28 7.30
N LEU A 119 -7.97 0.57 8.14
CA LEU A 119 -7.01 1.60 7.71
C LEU A 119 -5.76 1.00 7.06
N PHE A 120 -5.22 -0.10 7.61
CA PHE A 120 -4.08 -0.80 6.99
C PHE A 120 -4.45 -1.39 5.63
N LEU A 121 -5.59 -2.08 5.52
CA LEU A 121 -6.07 -2.62 4.24
C LEU A 121 -6.26 -1.52 3.19
N MET A 122 -6.70 -0.33 3.61
CA MET A 122 -6.82 0.84 2.74
C MET A 122 -5.48 1.30 2.17
N ILE A 123 -4.47 1.45 3.01
CA ILE A 123 -3.12 1.85 2.60
C ILE A 123 -2.52 0.84 1.60
N ILE A 124 -2.68 -0.47 1.87
CA ILE A 124 -2.19 -1.55 1.00
C ILE A 124 -2.92 -1.54 -0.34
N SER A 125 -4.24 -1.39 -0.32
CA SER A 125 -5.05 -1.37 -1.53
C SER A 125 -4.66 -0.21 -2.45
N TRP A 126 -4.55 1.01 -1.92
CA TRP A 126 -4.13 2.17 -2.69
C TRP A 126 -2.72 2.03 -3.27
N GLY A 127 -1.77 1.49 -2.50
CA GLY A 127 -0.42 1.19 -3.00
C GLY A 127 -0.41 0.20 -4.17
N GLY A 128 -1.33 -0.76 -4.17
CA GLY A 128 -1.55 -1.71 -5.28
C GLY A 128 -2.18 -1.06 -6.51
N ILE A 129 -3.20 -0.21 -6.32
CA ILE A 129 -3.89 0.50 -7.40
C ILE A 129 -2.96 1.48 -8.12
N LEU A 130 -2.14 2.24 -7.37
CA LEU A 130 -1.17 3.18 -7.93
C LEU A 130 -0.09 2.52 -8.81
N GLN A 131 0.14 1.22 -8.60
CA GLN A 131 1.06 0.39 -9.39
C GLN A 131 0.35 -0.46 -10.45
N ALA A 132 -0.96 -0.29 -10.62
CA ALA A 132 -1.78 -1.11 -11.50
C ALA A 132 -1.63 -2.64 -11.28
N ARG A 133 -1.39 -3.08 -10.04
CA ARG A 133 -1.18 -4.51 -9.75
C ARG A 133 -2.50 -5.27 -9.77
N LYS A 134 -2.54 -6.44 -10.41
CA LYS A 134 -3.76 -7.27 -10.56
C LYS A 134 -4.38 -7.72 -9.23
N TRP A 135 -3.56 -7.97 -8.20
CA TRP A 135 -4.05 -8.34 -6.87
C TRP A 135 -4.78 -7.20 -6.14
N SER A 136 -4.58 -5.94 -6.57
CA SER A 136 -5.30 -4.80 -5.98
C SER A 136 -6.79 -4.84 -6.26
N ILE A 137 -7.23 -5.51 -7.33
CA ILE A 137 -8.64 -5.60 -7.72
C ILE A 137 -9.48 -6.35 -6.67
N PRO A 138 -9.17 -7.61 -6.32
CA PRO A 138 -9.91 -8.30 -5.27
C PRO A 138 -9.71 -7.66 -3.90
N LEU A 139 -8.53 -7.10 -3.62
CA LEU A 139 -8.28 -6.44 -2.33
C LEU A 139 -9.13 -5.18 -2.17
N GLU A 140 -9.32 -4.37 -3.21
CA GLU A 140 -10.11 -3.15 -3.12
C GLU A 140 -11.60 -3.45 -2.86
N ILE A 141 -12.13 -4.50 -3.49
CA ILE A 141 -13.49 -4.99 -3.22
C ILE A 141 -13.59 -5.48 -1.78
N LEU A 142 -12.66 -6.33 -1.35
CA LEU A 142 -12.63 -6.86 0.01
C LEU A 142 -12.52 -5.72 1.04
N ARG A 143 -11.66 -4.73 0.78
CA ARG A 143 -11.47 -3.56 1.63
C ARG A 143 -12.76 -2.78 1.77
N LEU A 144 -13.42 -2.43 0.65
CA LEU A 144 -14.67 -1.67 0.66
C LEU A 144 -15.74 -2.36 1.49
N LEU A 145 -15.92 -3.67 1.28
CA LEU A 145 -16.88 -4.47 2.05
C LEU A 145 -16.50 -4.55 3.52
N PHE A 146 -15.22 -4.80 3.82
CA PHE A 146 -14.72 -4.89 5.19
C PHE A 146 -14.89 -3.57 5.95
N MET A 147 -14.52 -2.45 5.35
CA MET A 147 -14.65 -1.12 5.97
C MET A 147 -16.10 -0.74 6.19
N ALA A 148 -16.98 -0.98 5.21
CA ALA A 148 -18.40 -0.68 5.36
C ALA A 148 -19.06 -1.57 6.43
N ALA A 149 -18.79 -2.88 6.41
CA ALA A 149 -19.34 -3.83 7.37
C ALA A 149 -18.88 -3.52 8.80
N THR A 150 -17.56 -3.33 9.00
CA THR A 150 -17.04 -2.98 10.33
C THR A 150 -17.59 -1.66 10.83
N LEU A 151 -17.67 -0.64 9.98
CA LEU A 151 -18.21 0.66 10.37
C LEU A 151 -19.67 0.56 10.80
N ILE A 152 -20.52 -0.10 10.01
CA ILE A 152 -21.96 -0.22 10.33
C ILE A 152 -22.16 -1.04 11.61
N LEU A 153 -21.51 -2.21 11.72
CA LEU A 153 -21.69 -3.10 12.86
C LEU A 153 -21.19 -2.47 14.18
N ILE A 154 -20.05 -1.78 14.13
CA ILE A 154 -19.47 -1.17 15.33
C ILE A 154 -20.30 0.03 15.77
N LEU A 155 -20.76 0.87 14.85
CA LEU A 155 -21.56 2.05 15.20
C LEU A 155 -22.96 1.67 15.71
N ASP A 156 -23.56 0.61 15.17
CA ASP A 156 -24.84 0.07 15.64
C ASP A 156 -24.71 -0.56 17.04
N ARG A 157 -23.70 -1.42 17.23
CA ARG A 157 -23.42 -2.08 18.52
C ARG A 157 -23.19 -1.08 19.66
N ASN A 158 -22.51 0.03 19.38
CA ASN A 158 -22.21 1.07 20.37
C ASN A 158 -23.32 2.13 20.48
N GLY A 159 -24.46 1.94 19.79
CA GLY A 159 -25.63 2.81 19.89
C GLY A 159 -25.45 4.21 19.28
N ILE A 160 -24.43 4.41 18.45
CA ILE A 160 -24.08 5.70 17.86
C ILE A 160 -24.95 5.95 16.62
N LEU A 161 -25.03 4.96 15.74
CA LEU A 161 -25.86 5.01 14.54
C LEU A 161 -26.57 3.67 14.36
N PRO A 162 -27.91 3.63 14.45
CA PRO A 162 -28.66 2.40 14.22
C PRO A 162 -28.55 1.97 12.76
N TRP A 163 -28.61 0.67 12.50
CA TRP A 163 -28.58 0.12 11.13
C TRP A 163 -29.65 0.77 10.23
N THR A 164 -30.84 1.07 10.78
CA THR A 164 -31.97 1.67 10.04
C THR A 164 -31.79 3.15 9.70
N SER A 165 -30.70 3.77 10.13
CA SER A 165 -30.42 5.17 9.83
C SER A 165 -30.30 5.43 8.33
N TRP A 166 -30.63 6.65 7.92
CA TRP A 166 -30.37 7.09 6.55
C TRP A 166 -28.85 7.15 6.27
N LEU A 167 -28.03 7.44 7.29
CA LEU A 167 -26.57 7.53 7.17
C LEU A 167 -25.93 6.18 6.86
N THR A 168 -26.35 5.10 7.51
CA THR A 168 -25.87 3.73 7.25
C THR A 168 -26.26 3.29 5.83
N THR A 169 -27.46 3.66 5.39
CA THR A 169 -27.93 3.44 4.01
C THR A 169 -27.06 4.19 3.00
N VAL A 170 -26.70 5.44 3.30
CA VAL A 170 -25.79 6.25 2.45
C VAL A 170 -24.39 5.62 2.40
N VAL A 171 -23.84 5.14 3.51
CA VAL A 171 -22.53 4.46 3.54
C VAL A 171 -22.57 3.19 2.70
N ALA A 172 -23.63 2.37 2.83
CA ALA A 172 -23.79 1.15 2.04
C ALA A 172 -23.92 1.47 0.54
N ALA A 173 -24.73 2.48 0.19
CA ALA A 173 -24.90 2.92 -1.19
C ALA A 173 -23.58 3.47 -1.78
N ALA A 174 -22.87 4.32 -1.04
CA ALA A 174 -21.57 4.86 -1.45
C ALA A 174 -20.54 3.75 -1.68
N THR A 175 -20.53 2.72 -0.83
CA THR A 175 -19.68 1.53 -0.99
C THR A 175 -20.03 0.77 -2.25
N GLY A 176 -21.32 0.55 -2.52
CA GLY A 176 -21.80 -0.09 -3.75
C GLY A 176 -21.44 0.68 -5.01
N VAL A 177 -21.68 1.99 -5.03
CA VAL A 177 -21.31 2.89 -6.14
C VAL A 177 -19.80 2.87 -6.37
N SER A 178 -19.02 2.95 -5.29
CA SER A 178 -17.56 2.86 -5.35
C SER A 178 -17.07 1.55 -5.97
N MET A 179 -17.65 0.42 -5.55
CA MET A 179 -17.30 -0.90 -6.06
C MET A 179 -17.66 -1.07 -7.54
N LEU A 180 -18.83 -0.58 -7.96
CA LEU A 180 -19.26 -0.60 -9.35
C LEU A 180 -18.39 0.30 -10.23
N TYR A 181 -18.14 1.53 -9.79
CA TYR A 181 -17.28 2.48 -10.51
C TYR A 181 -15.86 1.92 -10.69
N PHE A 182 -15.27 1.40 -9.61
CA PHE A 182 -13.94 0.78 -9.67
C PHE A 182 -13.91 -0.42 -10.62
N SER A 183 -14.88 -1.33 -10.51
CA SER A 183 -14.98 -2.51 -11.38
C SER A 183 -15.15 -2.12 -12.85
N PHE A 184 -15.93 -1.09 -13.14
CA PHE A 184 -16.12 -0.57 -14.49
C PHE A 184 -14.83 0.02 -15.06
N GLN A 185 -14.12 0.85 -14.29
CA GLN A 185 -12.87 1.48 -14.76
C GLN A 185 -11.74 0.48 -14.95
N VAL A 186 -11.65 -0.54 -14.10
CA VAL A 186 -10.69 -1.64 -14.26
C VAL A 186 -10.99 -2.42 -15.55
N ARG A 187 -12.25 -2.77 -15.80
CA ARG A 187 -12.66 -3.45 -17.05
C ARG A 187 -12.38 -2.61 -18.29
N ARG A 188 -12.65 -1.30 -18.22
CA ARG A 188 -12.36 -0.35 -19.31
C ARG A 188 -10.86 -0.25 -19.58
N SER A 189 -10.04 -0.18 -18.54
CA SER A 189 -8.58 -0.15 -18.68
C SER A 189 -8.06 -1.41 -19.37
N ALA A 190 -8.56 -2.59 -18.96
CA ALA A 190 -8.20 -3.86 -19.60
C ALA A 190 -8.66 -3.97 -21.07
N ALA A 191 -9.75 -3.30 -21.46
CA ALA A 191 -10.19 -3.23 -22.86
C ALA A 191 -9.33 -2.28 -23.71
N LEU A 192 -8.87 -1.16 -23.12
CA LEU A 192 -7.96 -0.22 -23.77
C LEU A 192 -6.57 -0.82 -24.01
N GLU A 193 -6.07 -1.63 -23.08
CA GLU A 193 -4.82 -2.36 -23.26
C GLU A 193 -4.91 -3.37 -24.42
N ARG A 194 -6.02 -4.14 -24.50
CA ARG A 194 -6.23 -5.09 -25.61
C ARG A 194 -6.33 -4.40 -26.96
N THR A 195 -6.97 -3.25 -27.04
CA THR A 195 -7.12 -2.51 -28.31
C THR A 195 -5.78 -1.96 -28.80
N LYS A 196 -4.91 -1.46 -27.91
CA LYS A 196 -3.53 -1.07 -28.24
C LYS A 196 -2.68 -2.25 -28.71
N GLU A 197 -2.90 -3.44 -28.18
CA GLU A 197 -2.19 -4.65 -28.59
C GLU A 197 -2.65 -5.16 -29.97
N THR A 198 -3.92 -4.93 -30.33
CA THR A 198 -4.49 -5.33 -31.63
C THR A 198 -4.30 -4.33 -32.77
N ASP A 199 -4.08 -3.04 -32.50
CA ASP A 199 -3.77 -2.02 -33.51
C ASP A 199 -2.51 -1.24 -33.11
N PRO A 200 -1.31 -1.75 -33.42
CA PRO A 200 -0.04 -1.11 -33.09
C PRO A 200 0.27 -0.05 -34.14
N ARG A 201 -0.56 0.99 -34.27
CA ARG A 201 -0.16 2.17 -35.04
C ARG A 201 0.46 3.21 -34.11
N PRO A 202 1.60 3.79 -34.52
CA PRO A 202 2.40 4.70 -33.69
C PRO A 202 1.67 5.99 -33.34
#